data_AF-A0A7W8NKK9-F1
#
_entry.id   AF-A0A7W8NKK9-F1
#
_cell.length_a   1.000
_cell.length_b   1.000
_cell.length_c   1.000
_cell.angle_alpha   90.00
_cell.angle_beta   90.00
_cell.angle_gamma   90.00
#
_symmetry.space_group_name_H-M   'P 1'
#
loop_
_entity.id
_entity.type
_entity.pdbx_description
1 polymer ?
#
loop_
_entity_poly.entity_id
_entity_poly.type
_entity_poly.pdbx_seq_one_letter_code
_entity_poly.pdbx_strand_id
1 'polypeptide(L)'
;MNNPKKNSYPRTPSEEIQIKYAIDFIEELSWLFESKKKLNFPIVSELLRKRLLPTPRVADSSAAYVSPNPNIHYLIGILPRLFQDENLFLKNEEIAEFAKEVLGIEISRVEKRSKYELIGLIVCQTNELNDEKLDEMVRSLSHIAGNNDKLNLMANEKASTGFSWNEAIRKLAVENDS
;
A
#
# COMPACT_ATOMS: atom_id res chain seq x y z
N MET A 1 17.30 61.18 0.22
CA MET A 1 18.24 60.34 1.00
C MET A 1 17.69 58.91 1.04
N ASN A 2 18.44 57.95 0.51
CA ASN A 2 18.08 56.54 0.43
C ASN A 2 18.41 55.80 1.74
N ASN A 3 17.47 54.99 2.24
CA ASN A 3 17.65 54.12 3.40
C ASN A 3 18.08 52.73 2.91
N PRO A 4 19.26 52.19 3.28
CA PRO A 4 19.65 50.86 2.82
C PRO A 4 18.98 49.77 3.67
N LYS A 5 18.27 48.86 2.99
CA LYS A 5 17.69 47.64 3.54
C LYS A 5 18.80 46.74 4.12
N LYS A 6 18.71 46.38 5.39
CA LYS A 6 19.54 45.32 5.99
C LYS A 6 18.96 43.96 5.59
N ASN A 7 19.60 43.29 4.64
CA ASN A 7 19.43 41.86 4.41
C ASN A 7 20.09 41.09 5.57
N SER A 8 19.29 40.41 6.39
CA SER A 8 19.78 39.46 7.40
C SER A 8 19.83 38.05 6.80
N TYR A 9 21.01 37.63 6.36
CA TYR A 9 21.27 36.21 6.08
C TYR A 9 21.32 35.44 7.41
N PRO A 10 20.78 34.21 7.48
CA PRO A 10 20.91 33.38 8.67
C PRO A 10 22.40 33.11 8.91
N ARG A 11 22.89 33.42 10.11
CA ARG A 11 24.28 33.16 10.50
C ARG A 11 24.48 31.65 10.52
N THR A 12 25.32 31.14 9.62
CA THR A 12 25.80 29.76 9.69
C THR A 12 26.48 29.57 11.05
N PRO A 13 26.14 28.53 11.83
CA PRO A 13 26.77 28.30 13.11
C PRO A 13 28.29 28.18 12.94
N SER A 14 29.05 28.76 13.87
CA SER A 14 30.52 28.59 13.94
C SER A 14 30.88 27.11 13.81
N GLU A 15 31.99 26.79 13.16
CA GLU A 15 32.49 25.42 13.00
C GLU A 15 32.54 24.68 14.36
N GLU A 16 32.89 25.38 15.44
CA GLU A 16 32.89 24.84 16.81
C GLU A 16 31.51 24.38 17.28
N ILE A 17 30.44 25.10 16.91
CA ILE A 17 29.06 24.76 17.26
C ILE A 17 28.63 23.51 16.46
N GLN A 18 29.02 23.42 15.20
CA GLN A 18 28.72 22.25 14.36
C GLN A 18 29.45 21.00 14.85
N ILE A 19 30.72 21.14 15.25
CA ILE A 19 31.50 20.06 15.85
C ILE A 19 30.84 19.59 17.15
N LYS A 20 30.39 20.52 18.00
CA LYS A 20 29.70 20.17 19.24
C LYS A 20 28.41 19.37 18.97
N TYR A 21 27.58 19.83 18.04
CA TYR A 21 26.37 19.10 17.66
C TYR A 21 26.66 17.70 17.11
N ALA A 22 27.74 17.55 16.32
CA ALA A 22 28.15 16.24 15.83
C ALA A 22 28.61 15.30 16.96
N ILE A 23 29.33 15.84 17.95
CA ILE A 23 29.75 15.08 19.14
C ILE A 23 28.52 14.64 19.94
N ASP A 24 27.63 15.58 20.29
CA ASP A 24 26.41 15.31 21.06
C ASP A 24 25.56 14.23 20.36
N PHE A 25 25.41 14.32 19.03
CA PHE A 25 24.68 13.33 18.23
C PHE A 25 25.32 11.94 18.23
N ILE A 26 26.66 11.86 18.12
CA ILE A 26 27.38 10.58 18.17
C ILE A 26 27.28 9.95 19.56
N GLU A 27 27.29 10.74 20.62
CA GLU A 27 27.09 10.27 21.99
C GLU A 27 25.66 9.74 22.20
N GLU A 28 24.64 10.46 21.71
CA GLU A 28 23.25 10.01 21.75
C GLU A 28 23.05 8.69 20.99
N LEU A 29 23.64 8.56 19.80
CA LEU A 29 23.62 7.30 19.05
C LEU A 29 24.30 6.19 19.84
N SER A 30 25.46 6.46 20.43
CA SER A 30 26.20 5.48 21.22
C SER A 30 25.36 4.99 22.42
N TRP A 31 24.71 5.92 23.13
CA TRP A 31 23.82 5.59 24.24
C TRP A 31 22.58 4.82 23.78
N LEU A 32 22.02 5.15 22.62
CA LEU A 32 20.90 4.42 22.04
C LEU A 32 21.28 2.97 21.73
N PHE A 33 22.40 2.73 21.06
CA PHE A 33 22.91 1.39 20.78
C PHE A 33 23.19 0.61 22.07
N GLU A 34 23.72 1.29 23.09
CA GLU A 34 23.99 0.69 24.38
C GLU A 34 22.71 0.30 25.14
N SER A 35 21.71 1.16 25.13
CA SER A 35 20.39 0.93 25.75
C SER A 35 19.65 -0.27 25.14
N LYS A 36 20.00 -0.61 23.89
CA LYS A 36 19.42 -1.71 23.11
C LYS A 36 20.35 -2.92 23.00
N LYS A 37 21.37 -3.07 23.85
CA LYS A 37 22.33 -4.19 23.88
C LYS A 37 21.74 -5.61 23.81
N LYS A 38 20.46 -5.79 24.18
CA LYS A 38 19.75 -7.08 24.10
C LYS A 38 19.14 -7.36 22.72
N LEU A 39 19.11 -6.38 21.82
CA LEU A 39 18.64 -6.53 20.45
C LEU A 39 19.80 -7.01 19.58
N ASN A 40 19.68 -8.23 19.07
CA ASN A 40 20.57 -8.70 18.02
C ASN A 40 20.06 -8.10 16.70
N PHE A 41 20.66 -6.99 16.25
CA PHE A 41 20.24 -6.24 15.06
C PHE A 41 20.14 -7.11 13.79
N PRO A 42 21.08 -8.04 13.51
CA PRO A 42 20.90 -9.03 12.45
C PRO A 42 19.58 -9.82 12.58
N ILE A 43 19.31 -10.41 13.76
CA ILE A 43 18.07 -11.18 14.01
C ILE A 43 16.83 -10.29 13.91
N VAL A 44 16.87 -9.07 14.46
CA VAL A 44 15.76 -8.11 14.38
C VAL A 44 15.51 -7.73 12.92
N SER A 45 16.55 -7.46 12.15
CA SER A 45 16.44 -7.14 10.72
C SER A 45 15.86 -8.31 9.92
N GLU A 46 16.25 -9.55 10.26
CA GLU A 46 15.74 -10.77 9.64
C GLU A 46 14.27 -11.02 10.01
N LEU A 47 13.90 -10.81 11.28
CA LEU A 47 12.51 -10.91 11.75
C LEU A 47 11.61 -9.87 11.08
N LEU A 48 12.07 -8.63 10.96
CA LEU A 48 11.34 -7.57 10.27
C LEU A 48 11.19 -7.90 8.77
N ARG A 49 12.25 -8.36 8.10
CA ARG A 49 12.17 -8.82 6.70
C ARG A 49 11.20 -9.98 6.53
N LYS A 50 11.22 -10.97 7.43
CA LYS A 50 10.30 -12.12 7.40
C LYS A 50 8.83 -11.75 7.67
N ARG A 51 8.57 -10.65 8.37
CA ARG A 51 7.22 -10.13 8.64
C ARG A 51 6.71 -9.20 7.53
N LEU A 52 7.62 -8.46 6.89
CA LEU A 52 7.30 -7.51 5.81
C LEU A 52 7.21 -8.18 4.44
N LEU A 53 7.88 -9.32 4.23
CA LEU A 53 7.67 -10.14 3.05
C LEU A 53 6.43 -11.02 3.27
N PRO A 54 5.42 -11.00 2.37
CA PRO A 54 4.35 -11.99 2.39
C PRO A 54 5.00 -13.37 2.34
N THR A 55 4.69 -14.25 3.30
CA THR A 55 5.19 -15.63 3.29
C THR A 55 4.93 -16.25 1.92
N PRO A 56 5.96 -16.59 1.14
CA PRO A 56 5.75 -17.28 -0.13
C PRO A 56 5.30 -18.70 0.22
N ARG A 57 4.05 -19.01 -0.10
CA ARG A 57 3.70 -20.41 -0.30
C ARG A 57 4.30 -20.80 -1.66
N VAL A 58 5.01 -21.92 -1.63
CA VAL A 58 5.60 -22.69 -2.74
C VAL A 58 7.06 -22.35 -3.06
N ALA A 59 7.90 -23.35 -2.82
CA ALA A 59 9.32 -23.39 -3.10
C ALA A 59 9.62 -23.63 -4.59
N ASP A 60 10.70 -22.99 -5.04
CA ASP A 60 11.60 -23.28 -6.16
C ASP A 60 11.05 -23.81 -7.49
N SER A 61 11.12 -22.95 -8.52
CA SER A 61 11.86 -23.25 -9.76
C SER A 61 11.90 -22.03 -10.67
N SER A 62 13.09 -21.76 -11.23
CA SER A 62 13.45 -20.65 -12.13
C SER A 62 13.67 -19.30 -11.45
N ALA A 63 14.74 -18.62 -11.87
CA ALA A 63 15.20 -17.34 -11.36
C ALA A 63 14.02 -16.40 -11.06
N ALA A 64 13.86 -16.05 -9.78
CA ALA A 64 12.70 -15.33 -9.28
C ALA A 64 12.51 -14.05 -10.09
N TYR A 65 11.49 -14.04 -10.95
CA TYR A 65 11.03 -12.83 -11.59
C TYR A 65 10.62 -11.87 -10.47
N VAL A 66 11.48 -10.88 -10.21
CA VAL A 66 11.16 -9.76 -9.33
C VAL A 66 10.42 -8.77 -10.19
N SER A 67 9.10 -8.71 -10.03
CA SER A 67 8.28 -7.73 -10.73
C SER A 67 8.86 -6.33 -10.48
N PRO A 68 9.05 -5.51 -11.52
CA PRO A 68 9.45 -4.11 -11.33
C PRO A 68 8.41 -3.33 -10.52
N ASN A 69 7.17 -3.82 -10.46
CA ASN A 69 6.10 -3.30 -9.62
C ASN A 69 5.42 -4.45 -8.84
N PRO A 70 5.76 -4.64 -7.54
CA PRO A 70 5.17 -5.70 -6.72
C PRO A 70 3.67 -5.49 -6.43
N ASN A 71 3.20 -4.25 -6.39
CA ASN A 71 1.82 -3.90 -6.09
C ASN A 71 0.87 -4.29 -7.22
N ILE A 72 1.23 -3.94 -8.45
CA ILE A 72 0.49 -4.34 -9.66
C ILE A 72 0.42 -5.86 -9.76
N HIS A 73 1.55 -6.55 -9.52
CA HIS A 73 1.58 -8.00 -9.58
C HIS A 73 0.71 -8.66 -8.50
N TYR A 74 0.70 -8.09 -7.30
CA TYR A 74 -0.21 -8.53 -6.24
C TYR A 74 -1.68 -8.38 -6.66
N LEU A 75 -2.07 -7.22 -7.19
CA LEU A 75 -3.43 -6.98 -7.67
C LEU A 75 -3.83 -7.95 -8.78
N ILE A 76 -2.98 -8.16 -9.77
CA ILE A 76 -3.22 -9.13 -10.85
C ILE A 76 -3.48 -10.53 -10.26
N GLY A 77 -2.78 -10.90 -9.19
CA GLY A 77 -2.99 -12.16 -8.48
C GLY A 77 -4.30 -12.25 -7.70
N ILE A 78 -4.82 -11.13 -7.17
CA ILE A 78 -6.01 -11.14 -6.28
C ILE A 78 -7.32 -10.75 -6.98
N LEU A 79 -7.30 -9.84 -7.96
CA LEU A 79 -8.49 -9.29 -8.61
C LEU A 79 -9.38 -10.36 -9.25
N PRO A 80 -8.85 -11.38 -9.96
CA PRO A 80 -9.69 -12.44 -10.52
C PRO A 80 -10.49 -13.20 -9.48
N ARG A 81 -9.88 -13.47 -8.32
CA ARG A 81 -10.55 -14.18 -7.21
C ARG A 81 -11.56 -13.25 -6.52
N LEU A 82 -11.17 -12.01 -6.26
CA LEU A 82 -12.03 -11.00 -5.63
C LEU A 82 -13.32 -10.79 -6.43
N PHE A 83 -13.20 -10.55 -7.74
CA PHE A 83 -14.36 -10.32 -8.61
C PHE A 83 -15.23 -11.58 -8.81
N GLN A 84 -14.68 -12.77 -8.59
CA GLN A 84 -15.47 -14.01 -8.65
C GLN A 84 -16.35 -14.22 -7.42
N ASP A 85 -16.08 -13.55 -6.29
CA ASP A 85 -16.89 -13.67 -5.08
C ASP A 85 -18.29 -13.06 -5.28
N GLU A 86 -19.31 -13.92 -5.33
CA GLU A 86 -20.70 -13.50 -5.59
C GLU A 86 -21.33 -12.75 -4.41
N ASN A 87 -20.76 -12.86 -3.20
CA ASN A 87 -21.21 -12.08 -2.05
C ASN A 87 -20.79 -10.61 -2.19
N LEU A 88 -19.68 -10.36 -2.90
CA LEU A 88 -19.15 -9.02 -3.15
C LEU A 88 -19.60 -8.46 -4.50
N PHE A 89 -19.62 -9.29 -5.54
CA PHE A 89 -19.90 -8.91 -6.91
C PHE A 89 -20.94 -9.85 -7.53
N LEU A 90 -22.20 -9.52 -7.28
CA LEU A 90 -23.35 -10.24 -7.83
C LEU A 90 -23.59 -9.84 -9.28
N LYS A 91 -23.35 -8.58 -9.62
CA LYS A 91 -23.60 -8.02 -10.96
C LYS A 91 -22.32 -7.48 -11.59
N ASN A 92 -22.28 -7.53 -12.92
CA ASN A 92 -21.17 -7.03 -13.71
C ASN A 92 -20.96 -5.51 -13.53
N GLU A 93 -22.04 -4.77 -13.32
CA GLU A 93 -22.02 -3.32 -13.07
C GLU A 93 -21.25 -2.99 -11.80
N GLU A 94 -21.30 -3.85 -10.77
CA GLU A 94 -20.59 -3.64 -9.50
C GLU A 94 -19.08 -3.82 -9.67
N ILE A 95 -18.68 -4.75 -10.54
CA ILE A 95 -17.27 -4.95 -10.92
C ILE A 95 -16.76 -3.72 -11.69
N ALA A 96 -17.58 -3.20 -12.61
CA ALA A 96 -17.23 -2.01 -13.38
C ALA A 96 -17.18 -0.73 -12.51
N GLU A 97 -18.09 -0.60 -11.55
CA GLU A 97 -18.09 0.47 -10.56
C GLU A 97 -16.83 0.41 -9.68
N PHE A 98 -16.49 -0.76 -9.16
CA PHE A 98 -15.23 -0.95 -8.44
C PHE A 98 -14.02 -0.57 -9.31
N ALA A 99 -13.95 -1.07 -10.55
CA ALA A 99 -12.84 -0.78 -11.45
C ALA A 99 -12.71 0.73 -11.70
N LYS A 100 -13.82 1.44 -11.83
CA LYS A 100 -13.84 2.89 -12.00
C LYS A 100 -13.42 3.63 -10.74
N GLU A 101 -14.05 3.33 -9.60
CA GLU A 101 -13.82 4.06 -8.34
C GLU A 101 -12.44 3.79 -7.76
N VAL A 102 -12.02 2.53 -7.78
CA VAL A 102 -10.83 2.05 -7.08
C VAL A 102 -9.61 2.08 -8.00
N LEU A 103 -9.76 1.59 -9.24
CA LEU A 103 -8.63 1.46 -10.17
C LEU A 103 -8.55 2.62 -11.19
N GLY A 104 -9.57 3.48 -11.27
CA GLY A 104 -9.65 4.51 -12.31
C GLY A 104 -9.86 3.93 -13.72
N ILE A 105 -10.31 2.68 -13.84
CA ILE A 105 -10.50 1.96 -15.09
C ILE A 105 -11.97 2.09 -15.51
N GLU A 106 -12.23 2.79 -16.62
CA GLU A 106 -13.57 2.88 -17.20
C GLU A 106 -13.84 1.75 -18.19
N ILE A 107 -14.95 1.03 -17.98
CA ILE A 107 -15.36 -0.08 -18.84
C ILE A 107 -16.63 0.31 -19.61
N SER A 108 -16.53 0.31 -20.94
CA SER A 108 -17.68 0.54 -21.81
C SER A 108 -18.46 -0.75 -22.07
N ARG A 109 -19.80 -0.63 -22.20
CA ARG A 109 -20.72 -1.70 -22.63
C ARG A 109 -20.72 -2.91 -21.69
N VAL A 110 -20.74 -2.66 -20.38
CA VAL A 110 -20.67 -3.69 -19.32
C VAL A 110 -21.78 -4.74 -19.49
N GLU A 111 -22.97 -4.30 -19.91
CA GLU A 111 -24.16 -5.12 -20.11
C GLU A 111 -24.02 -6.16 -21.23
N LYS A 112 -23.02 -6.00 -22.12
CA LYS A 112 -22.76 -6.91 -23.24
C LYS A 112 -21.58 -7.86 -23.00
N ARG A 113 -20.88 -7.70 -21.87
CA ARG A 113 -19.66 -8.45 -21.57
C ARG A 113 -19.93 -9.54 -20.55
N SER A 114 -19.23 -10.66 -20.68
CA SER A 114 -19.25 -11.69 -19.64
C SER A 114 -18.44 -11.26 -18.41
N LYS A 115 -18.73 -11.85 -17.25
CA LYS A 115 -17.96 -11.61 -16.01
C LYS A 115 -16.45 -11.87 -16.21
N TYR A 116 -16.11 -12.97 -16.87
CA TYR A 116 -14.71 -13.32 -17.17
C TYR A 116 -14.04 -12.33 -18.13
N GLU A 117 -14.77 -11.82 -19.12
CA GLU A 117 -14.26 -10.80 -20.03
C GLU A 117 -13.97 -9.49 -19.31
N LEU A 118 -14.84 -9.07 -18.38
CA LEU A 118 -14.61 -7.89 -17.54
C LEU A 118 -13.36 -8.06 -16.68
N ILE A 119 -13.24 -9.20 -16.00
CA ILE A 119 -12.07 -9.52 -15.17
C ILE A 119 -10.79 -9.48 -16.01
N GLY A 120 -10.80 -10.12 -17.19
CA GLY A 120 -9.65 -10.11 -18.09
C GLY A 120 -9.25 -8.71 -18.52
N LEU A 121 -10.22 -7.87 -18.88
CA LEU A 121 -10.00 -6.47 -19.23
C LEU A 121 -9.34 -5.69 -18.09
N ILE A 122 -9.90 -5.78 -16.89
CA ILE A 122 -9.41 -5.06 -15.72
C ILE A 122 -7.99 -5.49 -15.37
N VAL A 123 -7.71 -6.79 -15.40
CA VAL A 123 -6.37 -7.34 -15.11
C VAL A 123 -5.34 -6.80 -16.11
N CYS A 124 -5.66 -6.82 -17.41
CA CYS A 124 -4.76 -6.29 -18.43
C CYS A 124 -4.50 -4.79 -18.23
N GLN A 125 -5.53 -4.00 -17.96
CA GLN A 125 -5.41 -2.55 -17.75
C GLN A 125 -4.70 -2.20 -16.42
N THR A 126 -4.84 -3.04 -15.39
CA THR A 126 -4.14 -2.87 -14.10
C THR A 126 -2.63 -2.94 -14.29
N ASN A 127 -2.15 -3.74 -15.25
CA ASN A 127 -0.73 -3.84 -15.57
C ASN A 127 -0.13 -2.54 -16.14
N GLU A 128 -0.97 -1.61 -16.60
CA GLU A 128 -0.57 -0.34 -17.21
C GLU A 128 -0.62 0.84 -16.22
N LEU A 129 -1.05 0.61 -14.97
CA LEU A 129 -1.16 1.65 -13.95
C LEU A 129 0.21 2.08 -13.39
N ASN A 130 0.29 3.29 -12.84
CA ASN A 130 1.50 3.81 -12.18
C ASN A 130 1.50 3.48 -10.67
N ASP A 131 2.65 3.06 -10.14
CA ASP A 131 2.83 2.51 -8.79
C ASP A 131 2.45 3.48 -7.66
N GLU A 132 2.75 4.78 -7.84
CA GLU A 132 2.58 5.79 -6.79
C GLU A 132 1.13 5.99 -6.33
N LYS A 133 0.16 5.68 -7.19
CA LYS A 133 -1.28 5.74 -6.83
C LYS A 133 -1.81 4.44 -6.25
N LEU A 134 -1.11 3.33 -6.45
CA LEU A 134 -1.56 2.01 -6.06
C LEU A 134 -1.12 1.61 -4.65
N ASP A 135 -0.04 2.19 -4.11
CA ASP A 135 0.60 1.69 -2.89
C ASP A 135 -0.35 1.67 -1.67
N GLU A 136 -1.12 2.73 -1.45
CA GLU A 136 -2.12 2.81 -0.36
C GLU A 136 -3.29 1.83 -0.58
N MET A 137 -3.72 1.69 -1.83
CA MET A 137 -4.83 0.83 -2.23
C MET A 137 -4.47 -0.65 -2.12
N VAL A 138 -3.28 -1.03 -2.59
CA VAL A 138 -2.78 -2.40 -2.53
C VAL A 138 -2.59 -2.84 -1.09
N ARG A 139 -2.04 -1.97 -0.23
CA ARG A 139 -1.97 -2.26 1.21
C ARG A 139 -3.36 -2.56 1.77
N SER A 140 -4.33 -1.68 1.51
CA SER A 140 -5.69 -1.82 2.02
C SER A 140 -6.39 -3.08 1.51
N LEU A 141 -6.33 -3.34 0.19
CA LEU A 141 -6.89 -4.56 -0.42
C LEU A 141 -6.17 -5.82 0.04
N SER A 142 -4.86 -5.77 0.28
CA SER A 142 -4.10 -6.93 0.74
C SER A 142 -4.51 -7.41 2.12
N HIS A 143 -4.93 -6.48 2.98
CA HIS A 143 -5.47 -6.79 4.29
C HIS A 143 -6.89 -7.36 4.25
N ILE A 144 -7.67 -7.07 3.20
CA ILE A 144 -9.06 -7.52 3.06
C ILE A 144 -9.13 -8.84 2.28
N ALA A 145 -8.50 -8.93 1.10
CA ALA A 145 -8.59 -10.07 0.18
C ALA A 145 -8.00 -11.38 0.75
N GLY A 146 -7.12 -11.28 1.75
CA GLY A 146 -6.56 -12.44 2.47
C GLY A 146 -7.41 -12.94 3.64
N ASN A 147 -8.50 -12.25 4.00
CA ASN A 147 -9.29 -12.53 5.20
C ASN A 147 -10.79 -12.62 4.87
N ASN A 148 -11.33 -13.84 4.88
CA ASN A 148 -12.74 -14.11 4.57
C ASN A 148 -13.72 -13.37 5.48
N ASP A 149 -13.37 -13.14 6.76
CA ASP A 149 -14.22 -12.39 7.68
C ASP A 149 -14.31 -10.92 7.28
N LYS A 150 -13.21 -10.35 6.77
CA LYS A 150 -13.19 -8.98 6.24
C LYS A 150 -13.95 -8.85 4.92
N LEU A 151 -13.88 -9.86 4.05
CA LEU A 151 -14.70 -9.90 2.84
C LEU A 151 -16.20 -9.96 3.19
N ASN A 152 -16.57 -10.70 4.24
CA ASN A 152 -17.95 -10.72 4.74
C ASN A 152 -18.38 -9.37 5.35
N LEU A 153 -17.52 -8.71 6.12
CA LEU A 153 -17.78 -7.36 6.62
C LEU A 153 -17.99 -6.36 5.49
N MET A 154 -17.18 -6.46 4.44
CA MET A 154 -17.30 -5.62 3.25
C MET A 154 -18.61 -5.87 2.50
N ALA A 155 -19.04 -7.13 2.38
CA ALA A 155 -20.34 -7.47 1.82
C ALA A 155 -21.52 -6.89 2.64
N ASN A 156 -21.38 -6.85 3.98
CA ASN A 156 -22.36 -6.24 4.87
C ASN A 156 -22.37 -4.70 4.75
N GLU A 157 -21.21 -4.04 4.67
CA GLU A 157 -21.14 -2.59 4.46
C GLU A 157 -21.75 -2.18 3.12
N LYS A 158 -21.59 -3.00 2.07
CA LYS A 158 -22.21 -2.78 0.76
C LYS A 158 -23.74 -2.73 0.81
N ALA A 159 -24.36 -3.42 1.78
CA ALA A 159 -25.81 -3.37 1.97
C ALA A 159 -26.30 -2.04 2.59
N SER A 160 -25.39 -1.16 3.03
CA SER A 160 -25.73 0.14 3.60
C SER A 160 -26.00 1.20 2.53
N THR A 161 -26.87 2.15 2.84
CA THR A 161 -27.18 3.27 1.94
C THR A 161 -26.00 4.24 1.85
N GLY A 162 -25.54 4.55 0.63
CA GLY A 162 -24.43 5.48 0.39
C GLY A 162 -23.04 4.82 0.34
N PHE A 163 -22.98 3.51 0.06
CA PHE A 163 -21.72 2.77 -0.04
C PHE A 163 -20.77 3.35 -1.10
N SER A 164 -19.48 3.41 -0.73
CA SER A 164 -18.37 3.73 -1.64
C SER A 164 -17.25 2.71 -1.43
N TRP A 165 -16.74 2.14 -2.52
CA TRP A 165 -15.67 1.14 -2.43
C TRP A 165 -14.41 1.70 -1.79
N ASN A 166 -14.04 2.92 -2.17
CA ASN A 166 -12.85 3.59 -1.62
C ASN A 166 -12.98 3.91 -0.13
N GLU A 167 -14.18 4.20 0.37
CA GLU A 167 -14.40 4.46 1.79
C GLU A 167 -14.36 3.16 2.60
N ALA A 168 -15.07 2.13 2.13
CA ALA A 168 -15.12 0.81 2.77
C ALA A 168 -13.73 0.16 2.86
N ILE A 169 -12.95 0.21 1.76
CA ILE A 169 -11.57 -0.30 1.73
C ILE A 169 -10.70 0.41 2.76
N ARG A 170 -10.83 1.73 2.90
CA ARG A 170 -10.05 2.51 3.88
C ARG A 170 -10.47 2.23 5.32
N LYS A 171 -11.77 2.15 5.61
CA LYS A 171 -12.27 1.82 6.96
C LYS A 171 -11.77 0.46 7.44
N LEU A 172 -11.94 -0.57 6.62
CA LEU A 172 -11.53 -1.94 6.94
C LEU A 172 -10.01 -2.13 7.01
N ALA A 173 -9.25 -1.24 6.37
CA ALA A 173 -7.81 -1.17 6.52
C ALA A 173 -7.38 -0.51 7.84
N VAL A 174 -8.08 0.53 8.31
CA VAL A 174 -7.73 1.34 9.50
C VAL A 174 -8.21 0.73 10.83
N GLU A 175 -9.33 0.00 10.86
CA GLU A 175 -9.90 -0.60 12.10
C GLU A 175 -9.02 -1.66 12.80
N ASN A 176 -7.76 -1.84 12.39
CA ASN A 176 -6.81 -2.79 12.99
C ASN A 176 -5.53 -2.16 13.58
N ASP A 177 -5.46 -0.82 13.69
CA ASP A 177 -4.38 -0.13 14.44
C ASP A 177 -4.82 0.29 15.88
N SER A 178 -5.92 -0.26 16.40
CA SER A 178 -6.45 0.03 17.75
C SER A 178 -6.57 -1.21 18.63
#